data_AF-A0A2M7JCW4-F1
#
_entry.id   AF-A0A2M7JCW4-F1
#
_cell.length_a   1.000
_cell.length_b   1.000
_cell.length_c   1.000
_cell.angle_alpha   90.00
_cell.angle_beta   90.00
_cell.angle_gamma   90.00
#
_symmetry.space_group_name_H-M   'P 1'
#
loop_
_entity.id
_entity.type
_entity.pdbx_description
1 polymer ?
#
loop_
_entity_poly.entity_id
_entity_poly.type
_entity_poly.pdbx_seq_one_letter_code
_entity_poly.pdbx_strand_id
1 'polypeptide(L)' 'KNGKNLLDISSLNKQQFKEAGVLEKNISVCKYCTAENNSLFYSYRMEGENAGRMMSVLRLR' A
#
# COMPACT_ATOMS: atom_id res chain seq x y z
N LYS A 1 16.47 -7.27 20.37
CA LYS A 1 15.51 -7.34 19.23
C LYS A 1 16.30 -7.70 17.97
N ASN A 2 15.98 -8.82 17.30
CA ASN A 2 16.78 -9.47 16.24
C ASN A 2 16.88 -8.70 14.90
N GLY A 3 17.05 -7.38 14.90
CA GLY A 3 17.24 -6.59 13.68
C GLY A 3 16.03 -6.54 12.72
N LYS A 4 14.85 -7.01 13.14
CA LYS A 4 13.62 -6.98 12.33
C LYS A 4 12.75 -5.78 12.71
N ASN A 5 12.31 -5.03 11.70
CA ASN A 5 11.42 -3.87 11.83
C ASN A 5 10.13 -4.08 11.03
N LEU A 6 9.03 -3.47 11.49
CA LEU A 6 7.79 -3.34 10.73
C LEU A 6 7.81 -2.02 9.97
N LEU A 7 7.36 -2.05 8.71
CA LEU A 7 7.37 -0.90 7.83
C LEU A 7 5.95 -0.56 7.37
N ASP A 8 5.49 0.65 7.69
CA ASP A 8 4.26 1.20 7.14
C ASP A 8 4.56 1.99 5.86
N ILE A 9 4.41 1.30 4.73
CA ILE A 9 4.70 1.85 3.40
C ILE A 9 3.71 2.96 3.04
N SER A 10 2.45 2.86 3.49
CA SER A 10 1.40 3.85 3.20
C SER A 10 1.69 5.19 3.89
N SER A 11 2.10 5.15 5.16
CA SER A 11 2.48 6.35 5.91
C SER A 11 3.75 7.00 5.35
N LEU A 12 4.73 6.20 4.93
CA LEU A 12 5.94 6.70 4.27
C LEU A 12 5.62 7.42 2.94
N ASN A 13 4.77 6.84 2.11
CA ASN A 13 4.33 7.50 0.87
C ASN A 13 3.55 8.78 1.15
N LYS A 14 2.66 8.79 2.16
CA LYS A 14 1.96 10.01 2.59
C LYS A 14 2.95 11.10 2.99
N GLN A 15 4.00 10.77 3.74
CA GLN A 15 5.04 11.72 4.10
C GLN A 15 5.77 12.26 2.87
N GLN A 16 6.20 11.38 1.96
CA GLN A 16 6.87 11.78 0.72
C GLN A 16 6.00 12.72 -0.14
N PHE A 17 4.69 12.46 -0.23
CA PHE A 17 3.77 13.36 -0.94
C PHE A 17 3.66 14.74 -0.29
N LYS A 18 3.62 14.79 1.05
CA LYS A 18 3.62 16.07 1.78
C LYS A 18 4.91 16.84 1.57
N GLU A 19 6.06 16.17 1.60
CA GLU A 19 7.37 16.76 1.31
C GLU A 19 7.47 17.28 -0.13
N ALA A 20 6.79 16.61 -1.07
CA ALA A 20 6.65 17.07 -2.45
C ALA A 20 5.64 18.23 -2.65
N GLY A 21 5.01 18.72 -1.58
CA GLY A 21 4.09 19.86 -1.62
C GLY A 21 2.61 19.50 -1.85
N VAL A 22 2.23 18.22 -1.84
CA VAL A 22 0.83 17.82 -1.94
C VAL A 22 0.10 18.16 -0.64
N LEU A 23 -0.99 18.93 -0.74
CA LEU A 23 -1.81 19.30 0.41
C LEU A 23 -2.45 18.06 1.04
N GLU A 24 -2.41 17.97 2.37
CA GLU A 24 -2.92 16.81 3.11
C GLU A 24 -4.39 16.49 2.80
N LYS A 25 -5.22 17.52 2.58
CA LYS A 25 -6.64 17.35 2.18
C LYS A 25 -6.83 16.62 0.84
N ASN A 26 -5.80 16.58 -0.01
CA ASN A 26 -5.82 15.90 -1.30
C ASN A 26 -5.24 14.47 -1.22
N ILE A 27 -4.81 14.02 -0.04
CA ILE A 27 -4.24 12.69 0.17
C ILE A 27 -5.25 11.83 0.93
N SER A 28 -5.69 10.74 0.30
CA SER A 28 -6.49 9.70 0.96
C SER A 28 -5.66 8.43 1.08
N VAL A 29 -5.69 7.79 2.26
CA VAL A 29 -4.97 6.55 2.52
C VAL A 29 -5.97 5.40 2.60
N CYS A 30 -5.77 4.37 1.77
CA CYS A 30 -6.55 3.13 1.85
C CYS A 30 -6.19 2.39 3.15
N LYS A 31 -7.21 1.96 3.90
CA LYS A 31 -7.03 1.26 5.18
C LYS A 31 -6.80 -0.24 5.04
N TYR A 32 -6.95 -0.81 3.85
CA TYR A 32 -6.81 -2.24 3.63
C TYR A 32 -5.34 -2.65 3.51
N CYS A 33 -4.96 -3.68 4.24
CA CYS A 33 -3.70 -4.40 4.05
C CYS A 33 -3.98 -5.66 3.21
N THR A 34 -3.21 -5.86 2.12
CA THR A 34 -3.41 -7.02 1.22
C THR A 34 -3.10 -8.36 1.90
N ALA A 35 -2.17 -8.38 2.86
CA ALA A 35 -1.86 -9.59 3.64
C ALA A 35 -2.97 -9.91 4.66
N GLU A 36 -3.50 -8.90 5.35
CA GLU A 36 -4.58 -9.10 6.34
C GLU A 36 -5.93 -9.41 5.67
N ASN A 37 -6.14 -8.91 4.45
CA ASN A 37 -7.39 -9.06 3.70
C ASN A 37 -7.17 -9.97 2.47
N ASN A 38 -6.48 -11.10 2.65
CA ASN A 38 -6.09 -11.97 1.54
C ASN A 38 -7.26 -12.68 0.84
N SER A 39 -8.46 -12.66 1.43
CA SER A 39 -9.70 -13.09 0.78
C SER A 39 -10.21 -12.12 -0.29
N LEU A 40 -9.79 -10.85 -0.23
CA LEU A 40 -10.18 -9.79 -1.15
C LEU A 40 -9.06 -9.40 -2.11
N PHE A 41 -7.80 -9.65 -1.73
CA PHE A 41 -6.62 -9.22 -2.48
C PHE A 41 -5.57 -10.35 -2.54
N TYR A 42 -4.89 -10.48 -3.67
CA TYR A 42 -3.67 -11.28 -3.73
C TYR A 42 -2.56 -10.64 -2.88
N SER A 43 -1.79 -11.45 -2.18
CA SER A 43 -0.68 -11.01 -1.34
C SER A 43 0.55 -11.87 -1.55
N TYR A 44 1.55 -11.29 -2.21
CA TYR A 44 2.82 -11.98 -2.43
C TYR A 44 3.50 -12.41 -1.12
N ARG A 45 3.33 -11.66 -0.03
CA ARG A 45 3.90 -12.04 1.27
C ARG A 45 3.21 -13.27 1.87
N MET A 46 1.94 -13.52 1.54
CA MET A 46 1.19 -14.67 2.06
C MET A 46 1.26 -15.87 1.12
N GLU A 47 1.18 -15.64 -0.19
CA GLU A 47 1.00 -16.70 -1.21
C GLU A 47 2.26 -16.97 -2.05
N GLY A 48 3.30 -16.12 -1.95
CA GLY A 48 4.55 -16.27 -2.69
C GLY A 48 4.37 -16.21 -4.21
N GLU A 49 5.04 -17.11 -4.92
CA GLU A 49 5.02 -17.17 -6.39
C GLU A 49 3.63 -17.47 -6.98
N ASN A 50 2.74 -18.08 -6.19
CA ASN A 50 1.37 -18.39 -6.61
C ASN A 50 0.41 -17.20 -6.52
N ALA A 51 0.82 -16.09 -5.91
CA ALA A 51 -0.01 -14.91 -5.78
C ALA A 51 -0.39 -14.36 -7.17
N GLY A 52 -1.66 -14.05 -7.39
CA GLY A 52 -2.09 -13.24 -8.53
C GLY A 52 -1.60 -11.78 -8.46
N ARG A 53 -2.06 -10.92 -9.37
CA ARG A 53 -1.73 -9.49 -9.39
C ARG A 53 -2.98 -8.65 -9.58
N MET A 54 -3.17 -7.65 -8.73
CA MET A 54 -4.18 -6.61 -8.92
C MET A 54 -3.63 -5.49 -9.81
N MET A 55 -4.52 -4.71 -10.39
CA MET A 55 -4.18 -3.53 -11.18
C MET A 55 -4.96 -2.31 -10.66
N SER A 56 -4.25 -1.19 -10.51
CA SER A 56 -4.85 0.12 -10.23
C SER A 56 -4.96 0.89 -11.54
N VAL A 57 -6.17 1.32 -11.92
CA VAL A 57 -6.43 2.00 -13.20
C VAL A 57 -7.02 3.37 -12.95
N LEU A 58 -6.50 4.38 -13.65
CA LEU A 58 -7.04 5.75 -13.67
C LEU A 58 -7.17 6.19 -15.12
N ARG A 59 -8.33 6.74 -15.51
CA ARG A 59 -8.55 7.34 -16.82
C ARG A 59 -9.21 8.71 -16.69
N LEU A 60 -8.86 9.61 -17.60
CA LEU A 60 -9.69 10.76 -17.90
C LEU A 60 -10.77 10.32 -18.91
N ARG A 61 -11.93 10.98 -18.88
CA ARG A 61 -13.00 10.69 -19.83
C ARG A 61 -12.82 11.51 -21.09
#